data_AF-K2MW94-F1
#
_entry.id   AF-K2MW94-F1
#
_cell.length_a   1.000
_cell.length_b   1.000
_cell.length_c   1.000
_cell.angle_alpha   90.00
_cell.angle_beta   90.00
_cell.angle_gamma   90.00
#
_symmetry.space_group_name_H-M   'P 1'
#
loop_
_entity.id
_entity.type
_entity.pdbx_description
1 polymer ?
#
loop_
_entity_poly.entity_id
_entity_poly.type
_entity_poly.pdbx_seq_one_letter_code
_entity_poly.pdbx_strand_id
1 'polypeptide(L)'
;MASRMSLDARPTCCSFFLLLFLLLLHLFRFICLPCFLFIFGAQTNIFSTMRAGAKKVKQETIIRQQEHRKEISHTHKHTYKYTHKTRTRTAMSTELKSGPLPADVEEVIANIMREEGVSFLTSKILRLRLEARYRMEFTSHKAAIEGIITKLMQLPEFKKQLENAVKEEKAASSIGGKKKKRSTSAAADVRNAKVSKKEKKPDDYPKAALSPYILFGNDHRDKVKEQNPEMKNTEILQRLGKMWAEASDAVKEKYKKLAEDDKKRFDRELNEYKKSGGTEYKRGGGKVKVKDENAPKRSMSAYFFFASDFRKKHPDLSVTETSKAAGAAWKELSDEMKKPYEAMAQKDKERYQREMAARAS
;
A
#
# COMPACT_ATOMS: atom_id res chain seq x y z
N MET A 1 -33.76 -106.95 10.59
CA MET A 1 -34.32 -107.54 9.36
C MET A 1 -35.42 -106.63 8.85
N ALA A 2 -35.47 -106.42 7.52
CA ALA A 2 -36.61 -105.92 6.73
C ALA A 2 -37.09 -104.47 7.05
N SER A 3 -36.98 -103.49 6.16
CA SER A 3 -37.58 -103.31 4.82
C SER A 3 -38.78 -102.36 4.84
N ARG A 4 -38.72 -101.43 3.89
CA ARG A 4 -39.67 -100.38 3.46
C ARG A 4 -41.10 -100.88 3.23
N MET A 5 -42.09 -99.98 3.41
CA MET A 5 -43.21 -99.60 2.49
C MET A 5 -43.72 -98.20 2.96
N SER A 6 -43.53 -97.05 2.29
CA SER A 6 -44.13 -96.44 1.07
C SER A 6 -45.64 -96.13 1.08
N LEU A 7 -45.97 -94.98 0.45
CA LEU A 7 -47.27 -94.33 0.08
C LEU A 7 -47.71 -93.21 1.06
N ASP A 8 -48.21 -92.02 0.66
CA ASP A 8 -48.39 -91.39 -0.66
C ASP A 8 -48.71 -89.88 -0.49
N ALA A 9 -48.68 -89.16 -1.61
CA ALA A 9 -48.77 -87.71 -1.81
C ALA A 9 -50.03 -86.96 -1.31
N ARG A 10 -49.89 -85.62 -1.13
CA ARG A 10 -50.73 -84.59 -1.81
C ARG A 10 -50.18 -83.16 -1.62
N PRO A 11 -50.11 -82.34 -2.69
CA PRO A 11 -49.76 -80.92 -2.65
C PRO A 11 -51.03 -80.08 -2.49
N THR A 12 -50.95 -78.83 -2.00
CA THR A 12 -51.73 -77.65 -2.47
C THR A 12 -51.74 -76.49 -1.46
N CYS A 13 -51.90 -75.27 -1.99
CA CYS A 13 -52.28 -74.00 -1.34
C CYS A 13 -51.18 -73.02 -0.89
N CYS A 14 -50.12 -73.43 -0.19
CA CYS A 14 -49.22 -72.45 0.43
C CYS A 14 -48.27 -71.71 -0.56
N SER A 15 -47.79 -72.40 -1.61
CA SER A 15 -46.87 -71.78 -2.59
C SER A 15 -47.54 -70.77 -3.54
N PHE A 16 -48.85 -70.87 -3.79
CA PHE A 16 -49.53 -69.98 -4.73
C PHE A 16 -49.75 -68.58 -4.14
N PHE A 17 -50.04 -68.46 -2.84
CA PHE A 17 -50.19 -67.16 -2.18
C PHE A 17 -48.87 -66.40 -2.04
N LEU A 18 -47.77 -67.11 -1.75
CA LEU A 18 -46.43 -66.51 -1.71
C LEU A 18 -45.97 -66.03 -3.10
N LEU A 19 -46.25 -66.80 -4.15
CA LEU A 19 -45.95 -66.37 -5.53
C LEU A 19 -46.83 -65.19 -5.97
N LEU A 20 -48.11 -65.14 -5.60
CA LEU A 20 -48.99 -64.00 -5.90
C LEU A 20 -48.58 -62.73 -5.15
N PHE A 21 -48.17 -62.86 -3.87
CA PHE A 21 -47.71 -61.74 -3.06
C PHE A 21 -46.36 -61.19 -3.55
N LEU A 22 -45.44 -62.06 -3.95
CA LEU A 22 -44.18 -61.66 -4.59
C LEU A 22 -44.42 -61.02 -5.96
N LEU A 23 -45.39 -61.49 -6.76
CA LEU A 23 -45.78 -60.85 -8.02
C LEU A 23 -46.40 -59.47 -7.80
N LEU A 24 -47.23 -59.29 -6.77
CA LEU A 24 -47.81 -57.99 -6.39
C LEU A 24 -46.75 -57.00 -5.89
N LEU A 25 -45.77 -57.45 -5.10
CA LEU A 25 -44.63 -56.63 -4.67
C LEU A 25 -43.71 -56.27 -5.86
N HIS A 26 -43.52 -57.21 -6.79
CA HIS A 26 -42.73 -56.96 -8.00
C HIS A 26 -43.44 -55.98 -8.95
N LEU A 27 -44.76 -56.07 -9.10
CA LEU A 27 -45.58 -55.11 -9.84
C LEU A 27 -45.57 -53.72 -9.18
N PHE A 28 -45.67 -53.63 -7.84
CA PHE A 28 -45.58 -52.35 -7.13
C PHE A 28 -44.19 -51.71 -7.29
N ARG A 29 -43.13 -52.52 -7.27
CA ARG A 29 -41.75 -52.08 -7.48
C ARG A 29 -41.44 -51.69 -8.93
N PHE A 30 -42.09 -52.30 -9.91
CA PHE A 30 -41.93 -51.93 -11.33
C PHE A 30 -42.84 -50.78 -11.79
N ILE A 31 -43.97 -50.53 -11.12
CA ILE A 31 -44.93 -49.50 -11.53
C ILE A 31 -44.77 -48.22 -10.68
N CYS A 32 -44.67 -48.32 -9.36
CA CYS A 32 -44.68 -47.14 -8.49
C CYS A 32 -43.31 -46.49 -8.31
N LEU A 33 -42.22 -47.28 -8.27
CA LEU A 33 -40.86 -46.76 -8.09
C LEU A 33 -40.38 -45.87 -9.27
N PRO A 34 -40.61 -46.22 -10.56
CA PRO A 34 -40.21 -45.34 -11.66
C PRO A 34 -41.05 -44.05 -11.71
N CYS A 35 -42.34 -44.08 -11.35
CA CYS A 35 -43.13 -42.86 -11.21
C CYS A 35 -42.61 -41.95 -10.07
N PHE A 36 -42.20 -42.51 -8.93
CA PHE A 36 -41.68 -41.73 -7.81
C PHE A 36 -40.30 -41.12 -8.13
N LEU A 37 -39.41 -41.86 -8.80
CA LEU A 37 -38.12 -41.35 -9.27
C LEU A 37 -38.26 -40.32 -10.40
N PHE A 38 -39.28 -40.45 -11.26
CA PHE A 38 -39.56 -39.46 -12.29
C PHE A 38 -40.10 -38.14 -11.70
N ILE A 39 -40.97 -38.21 -10.68
CA ILE A 39 -41.48 -37.01 -9.98
C ILE A 39 -40.38 -36.32 -9.16
N PHE A 40 -39.53 -37.08 -8.43
CA PHE A 40 -38.39 -36.50 -7.70
C PHE A 40 -37.30 -35.97 -8.64
N GLY A 41 -37.04 -36.64 -9.77
CA GLY A 41 -36.12 -36.19 -10.82
C GLY A 41 -36.61 -34.89 -11.50
N ALA A 42 -37.92 -34.78 -11.76
CA ALA A 42 -38.52 -33.56 -12.30
C ALA A 42 -38.44 -32.39 -11.29
N GLN A 43 -38.70 -32.62 -10.00
CA GLN A 43 -38.58 -31.58 -8.98
C GLN A 43 -37.13 -31.09 -8.80
N THR A 44 -36.13 -31.97 -8.75
CA THR A 44 -34.73 -31.56 -8.57
C THR A 44 -34.19 -30.76 -9.77
N ASN A 45 -34.66 -31.07 -10.99
CA ASN A 45 -34.28 -30.32 -12.20
C ASN A 45 -34.91 -28.91 -12.21
N ILE A 46 -36.17 -28.76 -11.76
CA ILE A 46 -36.84 -27.46 -11.61
C ILE A 46 -36.15 -26.61 -10.53
N PHE A 47 -35.78 -27.18 -9.38
CA PHE A 47 -35.04 -26.44 -8.34
C PHE A 47 -33.63 -26.04 -8.80
N SER A 48 -32.96 -26.86 -9.60
CA SER A 48 -31.65 -26.54 -10.16
C SER A 48 -31.72 -25.39 -11.17
N THR A 49 -32.70 -25.40 -12.08
CA THR A 49 -32.91 -24.31 -13.05
C THR A 49 -33.36 -23.01 -12.37
N MET A 50 -34.22 -23.08 -11.34
CA MET A 50 -34.60 -21.93 -10.50
C MET A 50 -33.39 -21.35 -9.74
N ARG A 51 -32.53 -22.20 -9.17
CA ARG A 51 -31.31 -21.76 -8.45
C ARG A 51 -30.26 -21.17 -9.40
N ALA A 52 -30.14 -21.70 -10.62
CA ALA A 52 -29.28 -21.14 -11.66
C ALA A 52 -29.82 -19.78 -12.14
N GLY A 53 -31.13 -19.65 -12.33
CA GLY A 53 -31.80 -18.38 -12.64
C GLY A 53 -31.58 -17.33 -11.54
N ALA A 54 -31.76 -17.69 -10.27
CA ALA A 54 -31.53 -16.79 -9.14
C ALA A 54 -30.06 -16.34 -9.03
N LYS A 55 -29.08 -17.23 -9.30
CA LYS A 55 -27.65 -16.88 -9.36
C LYS A 55 -27.36 -15.94 -10.52
N LYS A 56 -27.95 -16.16 -11.69
CA LYS A 56 -27.78 -15.30 -12.87
C LYS A 56 -28.35 -13.91 -12.64
N VAL A 57 -29.56 -13.80 -12.08
CA VAL A 57 -30.18 -12.52 -11.69
C VAL A 57 -29.35 -11.79 -10.63
N LYS A 58 -28.82 -12.52 -9.62
CA LYS A 58 -27.93 -11.94 -8.60
C LYS A 58 -26.61 -11.43 -9.20
N GLN A 59 -26.07 -12.13 -10.19
CA GLN A 59 -24.83 -11.74 -10.86
C GLN A 59 -25.05 -10.54 -11.81
N GLU A 60 -26.15 -10.52 -12.56
CA GLU A 60 -26.55 -9.39 -13.41
C GLU A 60 -26.88 -8.14 -12.60
N THR A 61 -27.50 -8.27 -11.41
CA THR A 61 -27.73 -7.15 -10.50
C THR A 61 -26.43 -6.61 -9.90
N ILE A 62 -25.47 -7.47 -9.56
CA ILE A 62 -24.14 -7.04 -9.12
C ILE A 62 -23.40 -6.32 -10.25
N ILE A 63 -23.46 -6.82 -11.49
CA ILE A 63 -22.85 -6.18 -12.66
C ILE A 63 -23.49 -4.82 -12.92
N ARG A 64 -24.83 -4.72 -12.93
CA ARG A 64 -25.54 -3.44 -13.06
C ARG A 64 -25.20 -2.47 -11.94
N GLN A 65 -25.10 -2.93 -10.69
CA GLN A 65 -24.67 -2.08 -9.58
C GLN A 65 -23.22 -1.60 -9.76
N GLN A 66 -22.32 -2.45 -10.27
CA GLN A 66 -20.95 -2.06 -10.55
C GLN A 66 -20.83 -1.08 -11.71
N GLU A 67 -21.61 -1.26 -12.78
CA GLU A 67 -21.70 -0.36 -13.92
C GLU A 67 -22.28 0.98 -13.53
N HIS A 68 -23.41 0.99 -12.82
CA HIS A 68 -24.01 2.20 -12.26
C HIS A 68 -23.04 2.93 -11.31
N ARG A 69 -22.24 2.20 -10.52
CA ARG A 69 -21.20 2.80 -9.64
C ARG A 69 -20.01 3.37 -10.44
N LYS A 70 -19.64 2.74 -11.55
CA LYS A 70 -18.62 3.27 -12.48
C LYS A 70 -19.14 4.50 -13.22
N GLU A 71 -20.42 4.50 -13.61
CA GLU A 71 -21.09 5.60 -14.28
C GLU A 71 -21.30 6.78 -13.32
N ILE A 72 -21.73 6.56 -12.08
CA ILE A 72 -21.72 7.59 -11.02
C ILE A 72 -20.28 8.10 -10.79
N SER A 73 -19.27 7.23 -10.74
CA SER A 73 -17.87 7.69 -10.56
C SER A 73 -17.39 8.53 -11.75
N HIS A 74 -17.74 8.15 -12.97
CA HIS A 74 -17.35 8.83 -14.20
C HIS A 74 -18.09 10.16 -14.34
N THR A 75 -19.41 10.17 -14.18
CA THR A 75 -20.25 11.38 -14.17
C THR A 75 -19.84 12.31 -13.04
N HIS A 76 -19.62 11.84 -11.82
CA HIS A 76 -19.16 12.68 -10.70
C HIS A 76 -17.74 13.24 -10.93
N LYS A 77 -16.83 12.50 -11.58
CA LYS A 77 -15.51 13.02 -11.99
C LYS A 77 -15.61 14.02 -13.14
N HIS A 78 -16.53 13.81 -14.08
CA HIS A 78 -16.73 14.68 -15.23
C HIS A 78 -17.47 15.96 -14.85
N THR A 79 -18.52 15.88 -14.03
CA THR A 79 -19.23 17.04 -13.47
C THR A 79 -18.34 17.77 -12.48
N TYR A 80 -17.56 17.10 -11.62
CA TYR A 80 -16.59 17.79 -10.74
C TYR A 80 -15.50 18.49 -11.56
N LYS A 81 -14.87 17.84 -12.55
CA LYS A 81 -13.87 18.50 -13.41
C LYS A 81 -14.45 19.61 -14.29
N TYR A 82 -15.67 19.47 -14.80
CA TYR A 82 -16.27 20.47 -15.68
C TYR A 82 -16.82 21.63 -14.85
N THR A 83 -17.63 21.38 -13.83
CA THR A 83 -18.17 22.43 -12.94
C THR A 83 -17.11 23.14 -12.11
N HIS A 84 -16.06 22.47 -11.58
CA HIS A 84 -14.97 23.21 -10.94
C HIS A 84 -14.10 23.96 -11.94
N LYS A 85 -13.93 23.52 -13.20
CA LYS A 85 -13.05 24.18 -14.18
C LYS A 85 -13.73 25.27 -15.01
N THR A 86 -15.06 25.23 -15.19
CA THR A 86 -15.83 26.33 -15.80
C THR A 86 -16.39 27.30 -14.76
N ARG A 87 -16.76 26.86 -13.55
CA ARG A 87 -17.20 27.80 -12.48
C ARG A 87 -16.03 28.64 -11.92
N THR A 88 -14.81 28.12 -11.90
CA THR A 88 -13.62 28.92 -11.54
C THR A 88 -13.10 29.80 -12.67
N ARG A 89 -13.44 29.51 -13.94
CA ARG A 89 -12.91 30.26 -15.09
C ARG A 89 -13.90 31.25 -15.71
N THR A 90 -15.21 31.06 -15.53
CA THR A 90 -16.24 31.91 -16.16
C THR A 90 -17.05 32.74 -15.15
N ALA A 91 -16.98 32.45 -13.84
CA ALA A 91 -17.64 33.27 -12.80
C ALA A 91 -16.70 34.18 -11.99
N MET A 92 -15.41 34.23 -12.33
CA MET A 92 -14.37 34.96 -11.58
C MET A 92 -13.45 35.75 -12.52
N SER A 93 -14.00 36.58 -13.39
CA SER A 93 -13.17 37.50 -14.18
C SER A 93 -13.67 38.94 -14.27
N THR A 94 -14.79 39.32 -13.66
CA THR A 94 -15.27 40.71 -13.84
C THR A 94 -15.43 41.57 -12.61
N GLU A 95 -15.53 41.09 -11.36
CA GLU A 95 -15.67 42.05 -10.26
C GLU A 95 -15.14 41.55 -8.91
N LEU A 96 -14.48 42.46 -8.20
CA LEU A 96 -13.97 42.39 -6.81
C LEU A 96 -12.64 41.66 -6.58
N LYS A 97 -11.55 42.24 -7.11
CA LYS A 97 -10.17 41.97 -6.62
C LYS A 97 -9.73 42.90 -5.47
N SER A 98 -10.58 43.81 -4.97
CA SER A 98 -10.18 44.75 -3.91
C SER A 98 -11.35 45.40 -3.17
N GLY A 99 -12.23 44.61 -2.56
CA GLY A 99 -13.23 45.11 -1.60
C GLY A 99 -12.70 45.17 -0.15
N PRO A 100 -13.30 45.98 0.74
CA PRO A 100 -12.98 45.99 2.17
C PRO A 100 -13.30 44.62 2.81
N LEU A 101 -12.56 44.23 3.86
CA LEU A 101 -12.82 42.97 4.56
C LEU A 101 -14.25 42.99 5.12
N PRO A 102 -15.02 41.89 5.00
CA PRO A 102 -16.32 41.78 5.64
C PRO A 102 -16.19 42.00 7.15
N ALA A 103 -17.12 42.78 7.73
CA ALA A 103 -17.06 43.19 9.14
C ALA A 103 -17.14 42.02 10.13
N ASP A 104 -17.65 40.86 9.70
CA ASP A 104 -17.81 39.65 10.52
C ASP A 104 -16.58 38.72 10.49
N VAL A 105 -15.53 39.03 9.71
CA VAL A 105 -14.37 38.14 9.53
C VAL A 105 -13.63 37.85 10.84
N GLU A 106 -13.50 38.82 11.75
CA GLU A 106 -12.84 38.63 13.05
C GLU A 106 -13.59 37.60 13.92
N GLU A 107 -14.92 37.68 13.95
CA GLU A 107 -15.78 36.73 14.68
C GLU A 107 -15.73 35.33 14.06
N VAL A 108 -15.67 35.25 12.74
CA VAL A 108 -15.56 33.97 12.02
C VAL A 108 -14.23 33.29 12.26
N ILE A 109 -13.14 34.04 12.26
CA ILE A 109 -11.82 33.51 12.62
C ILE A 109 -11.85 32.99 14.07
N ALA A 110 -12.45 33.75 15.00
CA ALA A 110 -12.60 33.33 16.38
C ALA A 110 -13.46 32.05 16.56
N ASN A 111 -14.53 31.90 15.77
CA ASN A 111 -15.34 30.68 15.75
C ASN A 111 -14.54 29.47 15.23
N ILE A 112 -13.78 29.64 14.14
CA ILE A 112 -12.93 28.56 13.60
C ILE A 112 -11.84 28.16 14.61
N MET A 113 -11.27 29.13 15.33
CA MET A 113 -10.28 28.89 16.38
C MET A 113 -10.87 28.10 17.56
N ARG A 114 -12.15 28.31 17.89
CA ARG A 114 -12.88 27.53 18.91
C ARG A 114 -13.21 26.11 18.46
N GLU A 115 -13.58 25.91 17.19
CA GLU A 115 -13.99 24.60 16.67
C GLU A 115 -12.82 23.63 16.42
N GLU A 116 -11.74 24.10 15.79
CA GLU A 116 -10.60 23.24 15.40
C GLU A 116 -9.46 23.24 16.42
N GLY A 117 -9.49 24.18 17.37
CA GLY A 117 -8.44 24.40 18.36
C GLY A 117 -7.22 25.12 17.76
N VAL A 118 -6.65 26.04 18.55
CA VAL A 118 -5.55 26.92 18.13
C VAL A 118 -4.28 26.15 17.71
N SER A 119 -4.07 24.93 18.22
CA SER A 119 -2.89 24.10 17.95
C SER A 119 -2.84 23.51 16.53
N PHE A 120 -3.99 23.33 15.88
CA PHE A 120 -4.08 22.76 14.52
C PHE A 120 -4.36 23.81 13.43
N LEU A 121 -4.56 25.06 13.84
CA LEU A 121 -4.87 26.15 12.94
C LEU A 121 -3.63 26.61 12.16
N THR A 122 -3.49 26.09 10.94
CA THR A 122 -2.50 26.61 9.99
C THR A 122 -3.11 27.69 9.11
N SER A 123 -2.32 28.67 8.68
CA SER A 123 -2.74 29.74 7.75
C SER A 123 -3.45 29.18 6.50
N LYS A 124 -3.05 27.98 6.05
CA LYS A 124 -3.68 27.25 4.95
C LYS A 124 -5.09 26.75 5.28
N ILE A 125 -5.31 26.19 6.47
CA ILE A 125 -6.62 25.66 6.89
C ILE A 125 -7.61 26.80 7.10
N LEU A 126 -7.17 27.86 7.77
CA LEU A 126 -7.99 29.05 7.98
C LEU A 126 -8.39 29.70 6.65
N ARG A 127 -7.43 29.84 5.72
CA ARG A 127 -7.71 30.36 4.38
C ARG A 127 -8.74 29.51 3.63
N LEU A 128 -8.61 28.18 3.63
CA LEU A 128 -9.57 27.30 2.98
C LEU A 128 -10.98 27.39 3.60
N ARG A 129 -11.08 27.57 4.92
CA ARG A 129 -12.37 27.74 5.61
C ARG A 129 -13.02 29.09 5.29
N LEU A 130 -12.24 30.17 5.28
CA LEU A 130 -12.71 31.51 4.89
C LEU A 130 -13.14 31.54 3.42
N GLU A 131 -12.33 30.95 2.53
CA GLU A 131 -12.66 30.79 1.11
C GLU A 131 -13.94 29.95 0.91
N ALA A 132 -14.15 28.91 1.73
CA ALA A 132 -15.37 28.10 1.68
C ALA A 132 -16.63 28.86 2.17
N ARG A 133 -16.50 29.69 3.21
CA ARG A 133 -17.63 30.43 3.80
C ARG A 133 -18.08 31.59 2.92
N TYR A 134 -17.14 32.41 2.44
CA TYR A 134 -17.45 33.60 1.65
C TYR A 134 -17.42 33.38 0.13
N ARG A 135 -16.93 32.22 -0.34
CA ARG A 135 -16.77 31.90 -1.77
C ARG A 135 -15.93 32.94 -2.54
N MET A 136 -14.97 33.56 -1.86
CA MET A 136 -14.03 34.55 -2.41
C MET A 136 -12.58 34.11 -2.14
N GLU A 137 -11.64 34.50 -3.00
CA GLU A 137 -10.21 34.24 -2.77
C GLU A 137 -9.60 35.31 -1.87
N PHE A 138 -9.16 34.94 -0.67
CA PHE A 138 -8.53 35.85 0.30
C PHE A 138 -7.02 36.03 0.06
N THR A 139 -6.55 35.89 -1.18
CA THR A 139 -5.12 36.03 -1.54
C THR A 139 -4.59 37.43 -1.28
N SER A 140 -5.38 38.46 -1.59
CA SER A 140 -5.01 39.87 -1.42
C SER A 140 -5.05 40.35 0.03
N HIS A 141 -5.95 39.80 0.86
CA HIS A 141 -6.15 40.23 2.24
C HIS A 141 -5.38 39.38 3.27
N LYS A 142 -4.46 38.55 2.79
CA LYS A 142 -3.66 37.63 3.62
C LYS A 142 -2.96 38.35 4.79
N ALA A 143 -2.36 39.51 4.54
CA ALA A 143 -1.66 40.28 5.57
C ALA A 143 -2.61 40.84 6.64
N ALA A 144 -3.80 41.31 6.25
CA ALA A 144 -4.81 41.78 7.18
C ALA A 144 -5.35 40.64 8.06
N ILE A 145 -5.59 39.47 7.45
CA ILE A 145 -6.01 38.26 8.18
C ILE A 145 -4.91 37.80 9.15
N GLU A 146 -3.64 37.80 8.75
CA GLU A 146 -2.52 37.48 9.64
C GLU A 146 -2.41 38.46 10.83
N GLY A 147 -2.69 39.75 10.61
CA GLY A 147 -2.80 40.76 11.66
C GLY A 147 -3.93 40.46 12.67
N ILE A 148 -5.12 40.13 12.17
CA ILE A 148 -6.28 39.76 13.01
C ILE A 148 -5.97 38.49 13.82
N ILE A 149 -5.38 37.46 13.20
CA ILE A 149 -4.99 36.24 13.91
C ILE A 149 -3.98 36.56 15.01
N THR A 150 -3.00 37.44 14.75
CA THR A 150 -1.99 37.83 15.75
C THR A 150 -2.64 38.51 16.95
N LYS A 151 -3.61 39.40 16.72
CA LYS A 151 -4.40 40.04 17.77
C LYS A 151 -5.26 39.03 18.55
N LEU A 152 -5.92 38.10 17.86
CA LEU A 152 -6.74 37.06 18.50
C LEU A 152 -5.89 36.08 19.32
N MET A 153 -4.70 35.72 18.86
CA MET A 153 -3.75 34.87 19.61
C MET A 153 -3.27 35.51 20.92
N GLN A 154 -3.31 36.84 21.04
CA GLN A 154 -2.94 37.56 22.25
C GLN A 154 -4.06 37.61 23.29
N LEU A 155 -5.31 37.27 22.93
CA LEU A 155 -6.41 37.22 23.89
C LEU A 155 -6.19 36.10 24.93
N PRO A 156 -6.54 36.34 26.20
CA PRO A 156 -6.23 35.43 27.31
C PRO A 156 -6.89 34.05 27.15
N GLU A 157 -8.05 33.98 26.50
CA GLU A 157 -8.76 32.73 26.20
C GLU A 157 -7.92 31.80 25.30
N PHE A 158 -7.43 32.33 24.18
CA PHE A 158 -6.64 31.56 23.21
C PHE A 158 -5.20 31.30 23.69
N LYS A 159 -4.62 32.24 24.44
CA LYS A 159 -3.30 32.06 25.07
C LYS A 159 -3.31 30.89 26.07
N LYS A 160 -4.36 30.77 26.89
CA LYS A 160 -4.53 29.66 27.84
C LYS A 160 -4.68 28.32 27.11
N GLN A 161 -5.43 28.29 26.01
CA GLN A 161 -5.57 27.10 25.17
C GLN A 161 -4.23 26.67 24.54
N LEU A 162 -3.42 27.62 24.08
CA LEU A 162 -2.10 27.36 23.53
C LEU A 162 -1.13 26.81 24.59
N GLU A 163 -1.11 27.41 25.78
CA GLU A 163 -0.27 26.95 26.89
C GLU A 163 -0.65 25.53 27.36
N ASN A 164 -1.94 25.21 27.41
CA ASN A 164 -2.41 23.86 27.73
C ASN A 164 -2.00 22.85 26.65
N ALA A 165 -2.16 23.18 25.37
CA ALA A 165 -1.73 22.32 24.27
C ALA A 165 -0.20 22.07 24.27
N VAL A 166 0.61 23.08 24.61
CA VAL A 166 2.07 22.95 24.75
C VAL A 166 2.44 22.10 25.97
N LYS A 167 1.70 22.22 27.08
CA LYS A 167 1.86 21.36 28.26
C LYS A 167 1.51 19.91 27.95
N GLU A 168 0.44 19.67 27.19
CA GLU A 168 0.06 18.34 26.71
C GLU A 168 1.10 17.75 25.74
N GLU A 169 1.66 18.54 24.82
CA GLU A 169 2.77 18.09 23.97
C GLU A 169 4.04 17.76 24.77
N LYS A 170 4.35 18.55 25.82
CA LYS A 170 5.49 18.30 26.71
C LYS A 170 5.27 17.08 27.61
N ALA A 171 4.05 16.88 28.10
CA ALA A 171 3.66 15.67 28.86
C ALA A 171 3.66 14.42 27.98
N ALA A 172 3.23 14.53 26.72
CA ALA A 172 3.33 13.46 25.72
C ALA A 172 4.79 13.19 25.29
N SER A 173 5.67 14.16 25.45
CA SER A 173 7.12 14.01 25.19
C SER A 173 7.88 13.38 26.36
N SER A 174 7.39 13.46 27.60
CA SER A 174 8.04 12.86 28.77
C SER A 174 7.69 11.38 28.96
N ILE A 175 6.57 10.93 28.40
CA ILE A 175 6.21 9.51 28.28
C ILE A 175 6.72 9.01 26.94
N GLY A 176 7.92 8.41 26.93
CA GLY A 176 8.68 8.04 25.74
C GLY A 176 7.88 7.32 24.65
N GLY A 177 7.62 8.02 23.55
CA GLY A 177 7.13 7.46 22.30
C GLY A 177 7.51 8.39 21.15
N LYS A 178 8.39 7.94 20.24
CA LYS A 178 8.83 8.70 19.06
C LYS A 178 7.64 9.31 18.31
N LYS A 179 7.63 10.65 18.20
CA LYS A 179 6.68 11.44 17.38
C LYS A 179 6.58 10.84 15.97
N LYS A 180 5.46 10.16 15.69
CA LYS A 180 5.07 9.70 14.35
C LYS A 180 4.70 10.95 13.54
N LYS A 181 5.53 11.30 12.56
CA LYS A 181 5.24 12.35 11.57
C LYS A 181 3.91 12.01 10.88
N ARG A 182 2.83 12.71 11.24
CA ARG A 182 1.49 12.51 10.67
C ARG A 182 1.48 13.17 9.29
N SER A 183 1.74 12.37 8.26
CA SER A 183 1.66 12.81 6.87
C SER A 183 0.19 13.03 6.50
N THR A 184 -0.19 14.29 6.26
CA THR A 184 -1.45 14.66 5.64
C THR A 184 -1.30 14.64 4.11
N SER A 185 -1.86 13.62 3.46
CA SER A 185 -2.61 13.70 2.18
C SER A 185 -2.85 12.31 1.60
N ALA A 186 -4.09 11.85 1.66
CA ALA A 186 -4.56 10.53 1.23
C ALA A 186 -4.94 10.46 -0.27
N ALA A 187 -4.28 11.22 -1.16
CA ALA A 187 -4.71 11.33 -2.56
C ALA A 187 -3.62 11.12 -3.64
N ALA A 188 -2.40 10.69 -3.26
CA ALA A 188 -1.32 10.44 -4.23
C ALA A 188 -0.99 8.94 -4.44
N ASP A 189 -1.72 8.02 -3.82
CA ASP A 189 -1.26 6.63 -3.61
C ASP A 189 -1.94 5.58 -4.51
N VAL A 190 -2.28 5.92 -5.76
CA VAL A 190 -2.90 4.94 -6.71
C VAL A 190 -2.02 4.62 -7.92
N ARG A 191 -0.79 5.15 -8.03
CA ARG A 191 0.08 4.87 -9.19
C ARG A 191 1.43 4.22 -8.88
N ASN A 192 1.63 3.70 -7.67
CA ASN A 192 2.82 2.89 -7.38
C ASN A 192 2.54 1.69 -6.46
N ALA A 193 1.47 0.95 -6.72
CA ALA A 193 1.11 -0.27 -6.00
C ALA A 193 1.86 -1.51 -6.53
N LYS A 194 3.16 -1.40 -6.86
CA LYS A 194 4.00 -2.55 -7.19
C LYS A 194 5.45 -2.42 -6.75
N VAL A 195 5.69 -1.66 -5.67
CA VAL A 195 6.89 -1.83 -4.85
C VAL A 195 6.45 -2.64 -3.64
N SER A 196 6.98 -3.85 -3.48
CA SER A 196 6.74 -4.71 -2.32
C SER A 196 6.89 -3.89 -1.04
N LYS A 197 5.78 -3.58 -0.36
CA LYS A 197 5.77 -2.88 0.92
C LYS A 197 6.45 -3.80 1.93
N LYS A 198 7.77 -3.65 2.06
CA LYS A 198 8.56 -4.35 3.07
C LYS A 198 7.91 -4.01 4.40
N GLU A 199 7.43 -5.03 5.11
CA GLU A 199 6.89 -4.85 6.45
C GLU A 199 7.93 -4.07 7.26
N LYS A 200 7.48 -3.02 7.94
CA LYS A 200 8.39 -2.25 8.79
C LYS A 200 8.63 -3.09 10.04
N LYS A 201 9.90 -3.24 10.44
CA LYS A 201 10.27 -3.89 11.70
C LYS A 201 9.48 -3.21 12.84
N PRO A 202 8.73 -3.95 13.68
CA PRO A 202 8.13 -3.40 14.89
C PRO A 202 9.21 -2.78 15.79
N ASP A 203 8.90 -1.67 16.46
CA ASP A 203 9.88 -0.95 17.30
C ASP A 203 10.35 -1.83 18.47
N ASP A 204 9.43 -2.62 19.04
CA ASP A 204 9.67 -3.55 20.15
C ASP A 204 10.32 -4.88 19.74
N TYR A 205 10.60 -5.10 18.44
CA TYR A 205 11.16 -6.37 18.00
C TYR A 205 12.65 -6.48 18.40
N PRO A 206 13.08 -7.58 19.05
CA PRO A 206 14.45 -7.77 19.54
C PRO A 206 15.54 -7.41 18.54
N LYS A 207 16.65 -6.84 19.02
CA LYS A 207 17.79 -6.53 18.15
C LYS A 207 18.45 -7.84 17.72
N ALA A 208 18.87 -7.93 16.46
CA ALA A 208 19.47 -9.17 15.96
C ALA A 208 20.75 -9.51 16.74
N ALA A 209 21.03 -10.81 16.84
CA ALA A 209 22.35 -11.30 17.23
C ALA A 209 23.44 -10.67 16.34
N LEU A 210 24.50 -10.19 16.97
CA LEU A 210 25.65 -9.57 16.35
C LEU A 210 26.63 -10.65 15.86
N SER A 211 27.19 -10.41 14.67
CA SER A 211 28.24 -11.27 14.09
C SER A 211 29.59 -11.02 14.80
N PRO A 212 30.52 -12.00 14.83
CA PRO A 212 31.86 -11.83 15.42
C PRO A 212 32.58 -10.57 14.93
N TYR A 213 32.49 -10.27 13.62
CA TYR A 213 33.08 -9.06 13.04
C TYR A 213 32.44 -7.77 13.56
N ILE A 214 31.13 -7.77 13.79
CA ILE A 214 30.42 -6.57 14.29
C ILE A 214 30.78 -6.31 15.74
N LEU A 215 30.93 -7.36 16.56
CA LEU A 215 31.43 -7.23 17.93
C LEU A 215 32.86 -6.69 17.96
N PHE A 216 33.76 -7.24 17.13
CA PHE A 216 35.11 -6.71 16.95
C PHE A 216 35.10 -5.24 16.51
N GLY A 217 34.26 -4.92 15.53
CA GLY A 217 34.08 -3.58 15.00
C GLY A 217 33.61 -2.60 16.07
N ASN A 218 32.67 -2.98 16.94
CA ASN A 218 32.21 -2.10 18.03
C ASN A 218 33.35 -1.77 19.01
N ASP A 219 34.12 -2.77 19.45
CA ASP A 219 35.20 -2.59 20.43
C ASP A 219 36.39 -1.78 19.89
N HIS A 220 36.62 -1.83 18.57
CA HIS A 220 37.77 -1.17 17.93
C HIS A 220 37.39 0.11 17.20
N ARG A 221 36.12 0.33 16.86
CA ARG A 221 35.68 1.53 16.16
C ARG A 221 35.96 2.78 16.97
N ASP A 222 35.75 2.74 18.27
CA ASP A 222 36.01 3.89 19.15
C ASP A 222 37.52 4.17 19.25
N LYS A 223 38.35 3.14 19.33
CA LYS A 223 39.82 3.28 19.31
C LYS A 223 40.32 3.88 17.99
N VAL A 224 39.81 3.42 16.86
CA VAL A 224 40.20 3.95 15.54
C VAL A 224 39.71 5.38 15.35
N LYS A 225 38.52 5.71 15.88
CA LYS A 225 37.96 7.06 15.86
C LYS A 225 38.72 8.01 16.78
N GLU A 226 39.17 7.56 17.95
CA GLU A 226 39.97 8.36 18.88
C GLU A 226 41.34 8.68 18.30
N GLN A 227 41.99 7.70 17.66
CA GLN A 227 43.25 7.92 16.97
C GLN A 227 43.11 8.85 15.76
N ASN A 228 41.92 8.96 15.17
CA ASN A 228 41.68 9.76 13.98
C ASN A 228 40.25 10.37 13.98
N PRO A 229 40.01 11.43 14.77
CA PRO A 229 38.67 11.99 14.98
C PRO A 229 38.05 12.61 13.72
N GLU A 230 38.88 13.07 12.78
CA GLU A 230 38.46 13.69 11.51
C GLU A 230 38.21 12.67 10.38
N MET A 231 38.64 11.42 10.53
CA MET A 231 38.48 10.42 9.47
C MET A 231 37.02 10.08 9.24
N LYS A 232 36.66 9.93 7.96
CA LYS A 232 35.30 9.57 7.58
C LYS A 232 34.98 8.16 8.08
N ASN A 233 33.78 7.96 8.64
CA ASN A 233 33.32 6.65 9.12
C ASN A 233 33.53 5.51 8.10
N THR A 234 33.44 5.78 6.79
CA THR A 234 33.69 4.79 5.75
C THR A 234 35.13 4.25 5.76
N GLU A 235 36.11 5.11 6.00
CA GLU A 235 37.53 4.75 6.08
C GLU A 235 37.82 4.00 7.38
N ILE A 236 37.19 4.40 8.48
CA ILE A 236 37.24 3.67 9.76
C ILE A 236 36.76 2.23 9.57
N LEU A 237 35.61 2.03 8.90
CA LEU A 237 35.07 0.70 8.62
C LEU A 237 36.01 -0.13 7.71
N GLN A 238 36.63 0.49 6.70
CA GLN A 238 37.62 -0.19 5.84
C GLN A 238 38.84 -0.64 6.65
N ARG A 239 39.37 0.22 7.53
CA ARG A 239 40.50 -0.11 8.39
C ARG A 239 40.16 -1.25 9.35
N LEU A 240 38.97 -1.24 9.94
CA LEU A 240 38.48 -2.34 10.79
C LEU A 240 38.34 -3.66 10.01
N GLY A 241 37.89 -3.60 8.75
CA GLY A 241 37.83 -4.78 7.87
C GLY A 241 39.20 -5.41 7.64
N LYS A 242 40.23 -4.59 7.37
CA LYS A 242 41.62 -5.05 7.21
C LYS A 242 42.16 -5.64 8.53
N MET A 243 41.97 -4.95 9.65
CA MET A 243 42.36 -5.44 10.97
C MET A 243 41.70 -6.79 11.31
N TRP A 244 40.43 -6.98 10.96
CA TRP A 244 39.76 -8.27 11.17
C TRP A 244 40.30 -9.38 10.25
N ALA A 245 40.67 -9.05 9.01
CA ALA A 245 41.30 -10.02 8.11
C ALA A 245 42.65 -10.50 8.65
N GLU A 246 43.49 -9.57 9.12
CA GLU A 246 44.82 -9.80 9.70
C GLU A 246 44.78 -10.33 11.15
N ALA A 247 43.64 -10.24 11.84
CA ALA A 247 43.51 -10.71 13.21
C ALA A 247 43.83 -12.21 13.32
N SER A 248 44.55 -12.58 14.38
CA SER A 248 44.89 -13.97 14.67
C SER A 248 43.64 -14.80 14.97
N ASP A 249 43.74 -16.11 14.75
CA ASP A 249 42.62 -17.01 14.99
C ASP A 249 42.19 -17.00 16.47
N ALA A 250 43.12 -16.81 17.41
CA ALA A 250 42.80 -16.65 18.83
C ALA A 250 41.88 -15.44 19.11
N VAL A 251 42.12 -14.31 18.43
CA VAL A 251 41.26 -13.12 18.53
C VAL A 251 39.90 -13.40 17.90
N LYS A 252 39.89 -14.00 16.70
CA LYS A 252 38.65 -14.38 16.02
C LYS A 252 37.80 -15.34 16.86
N GLU A 253 38.42 -16.34 17.50
CA GLU A 253 37.78 -17.29 18.41
C GLU A 253 37.12 -16.61 19.62
N LYS A 254 37.79 -15.61 20.22
CA LYS A 254 37.18 -14.81 21.29
C LYS A 254 35.85 -14.17 20.84
N TYR A 255 35.82 -13.56 19.66
CA TYR A 255 34.62 -12.93 19.13
C TYR A 255 33.57 -13.93 18.61
N LYS A 256 33.98 -15.13 18.19
CA LYS A 256 33.05 -16.22 17.89
C LYS A 256 32.27 -16.63 19.14
N LYS A 257 32.96 -16.83 20.28
CA LYS A 257 32.31 -17.12 21.57
C LYS A 257 31.35 -16.02 22.00
N LEU A 258 31.78 -14.75 21.91
CA LEU A 258 30.90 -13.61 22.21
C LEU A 258 29.67 -13.55 21.30
N ALA A 259 29.82 -13.88 20.01
CA ALA A 259 28.70 -13.94 19.08
C ALA A 259 27.74 -15.10 19.38
N GLU A 260 28.24 -16.25 19.86
CA GLU A 260 27.40 -17.35 20.32
C GLU A 260 26.59 -16.96 21.56
N ASP A 261 27.19 -16.25 22.52
CA ASP A 261 26.47 -15.76 23.69
C ASP A 261 25.45 -14.68 23.32
N ASP A 262 25.77 -13.78 22.39
CA ASP A 262 24.82 -12.80 21.87
C ASP A 262 23.67 -13.45 21.09
N LYS A 263 23.93 -14.57 20.41
CA LYS A 263 22.90 -15.39 19.79
C LYS A 263 21.96 -15.98 20.85
N LYS A 264 22.48 -16.54 21.94
CA LYS A 264 21.64 -17.02 23.06
C LYS A 264 20.80 -15.89 23.67
N ARG A 265 21.39 -14.70 23.81
CA ARG A 265 20.69 -13.48 24.28
C ARG A 265 19.53 -13.12 23.36
N PHE A 266 19.77 -13.07 22.05
CA PHE A 266 18.73 -12.83 21.05
C PHE A 266 17.64 -13.90 21.06
N ASP A 267 18.00 -15.17 21.17
CA ASP A 267 17.03 -16.28 21.21
C ASP A 267 16.14 -16.19 22.45
N ARG A 268 16.69 -15.80 23.60
CA ARG A 268 15.91 -15.53 24.82
C ARG A 268 14.96 -14.35 24.65
N GLU A 269 15.46 -13.20 24.21
CA GLU A 269 14.63 -12.00 23.96
C GLU A 269 13.52 -12.29 22.92
N LEU A 270 13.84 -13.05 21.88
CA LEU A 270 12.89 -13.44 20.84
C LEU A 270 11.81 -14.38 21.39
N ASN A 271 12.16 -15.31 22.26
CA ASN A 271 11.20 -16.19 22.91
C ASN A 271 10.29 -15.42 23.87
N GLU A 272 10.83 -14.47 24.64
CA GLU A 272 10.04 -13.59 25.50
C GLU A 272 9.10 -12.70 24.70
N TYR A 273 9.58 -12.11 23.60
CA TYR A 273 8.77 -11.31 22.68
C TYR A 273 7.65 -12.12 22.03
N LYS A 274 7.92 -13.38 21.66
CA LYS A 274 6.87 -14.29 21.16
C LYS A 274 5.84 -14.62 22.24
N LYS A 275 6.29 -14.84 23.49
CA LYS A 275 5.39 -15.11 24.63
C LYS A 275 4.51 -13.91 24.99
N SER A 276 5.00 -12.67 24.82
CA SER A 276 4.21 -11.46 25.07
C SER A 276 3.23 -11.11 23.95
N GLY A 277 3.05 -11.99 22.94
CA GLY A 277 2.15 -11.75 21.81
C GLY A 277 2.74 -10.82 20.74
N GLY A 278 4.05 -10.65 20.72
CA GLY A 278 4.76 -9.85 19.72
C GLY A 278 4.54 -10.37 18.30
N THR A 279 4.36 -9.45 17.36
CA THR A 279 4.13 -9.78 15.94
C THR A 279 5.38 -10.39 15.31
N GLU A 280 5.25 -11.57 14.68
CA GLU A 280 6.35 -12.20 13.96
C GLU A 280 6.80 -11.29 12.79
N TYR A 281 8.04 -10.82 12.82
CA TYR A 281 8.64 -10.04 11.75
C TYR A 281 9.70 -10.85 11.03
N LYS A 282 9.45 -11.16 9.76
CA LYS A 282 10.49 -11.71 8.88
C LYS A 282 11.31 -10.56 8.32
N ARG A 283 12.59 -10.49 8.71
CA ARG A 283 13.54 -9.54 8.10
C ARG A 283 13.51 -9.78 6.59
N GLY A 284 12.97 -8.82 5.85
CA GLY A 284 12.93 -8.91 4.40
C GLY A 284 14.36 -8.91 3.84
N GLY A 285 14.91 -10.10 3.65
CA GLY A 285 15.98 -10.31 2.69
C GLY A 285 15.37 -9.99 1.34
N GLY A 286 15.71 -8.82 0.79
CA GLY A 286 15.36 -8.56 -0.59
C GLY A 286 16.01 -9.68 -1.39
N LYS A 287 15.20 -10.56 -2.02
CA LYS A 287 15.73 -11.41 -3.09
C LYS A 287 16.40 -10.43 -4.06
N VAL A 288 17.73 -10.44 -4.08
CA VAL A 288 18.46 -9.88 -5.21
C VAL A 288 17.94 -10.69 -6.37
N LYS A 289 17.05 -10.08 -7.17
CA LYS A 289 16.67 -10.67 -8.44
C LYS A 289 17.99 -10.76 -9.18
N VAL A 290 18.52 -11.97 -9.33
CA VAL A 290 19.63 -12.23 -10.24
C VAL A 290 19.10 -11.74 -11.58
N LYS A 291 19.59 -10.57 -12.00
CA LYS A 291 19.20 -10.01 -13.28
C LYS A 291 19.89 -10.91 -14.30
N ASP A 292 19.12 -11.61 -15.11
CA ASP A 292 19.69 -12.43 -16.19
C ASP A 292 20.69 -11.55 -16.96
N GLU A 293 21.95 -11.99 -17.02
CA GLU A 293 23.02 -11.21 -17.64
C GLU A 293 22.74 -10.95 -19.13
N ASN A 294 22.05 -11.91 -19.76
CA ASN A 294 21.62 -11.85 -21.15
C ASN A 294 20.22 -11.24 -21.37
N ALA A 295 19.61 -10.61 -20.35
CA ALA A 295 18.34 -9.90 -20.55
C ALA A 295 18.56 -8.56 -21.28
N PRO A 296 17.86 -8.31 -22.41
CA PRO A 296 17.89 -7.03 -23.11
C PRO A 296 17.62 -5.86 -22.17
N LYS A 297 18.38 -4.77 -22.32
CA LYS A 297 18.12 -3.54 -21.56
C LYS A 297 16.81 -2.94 -22.06
N ARG A 298 15.95 -2.51 -21.12
CA ARG A 298 14.68 -1.84 -21.44
C ARG A 298 14.87 -0.68 -22.42
N SER A 299 13.92 -0.49 -23.33
CA SER A 299 13.88 0.71 -24.18
C SER A 299 13.82 2.00 -23.33
N MET A 300 14.64 2.96 -23.69
CA MET A 300 14.67 4.33 -23.21
C MET A 300 13.54 5.16 -23.83
N SER A 301 13.00 6.08 -23.05
CA SER A 301 11.99 7.04 -23.52
C SER A 301 12.65 8.28 -24.13
N ALA A 302 11.86 9.07 -24.86
CA ALA A 302 12.32 10.33 -25.47
C ALA A 302 12.97 11.27 -24.44
N TYR A 303 12.39 11.36 -23.24
CA TYR A 303 12.96 12.13 -22.13
C TYR A 303 14.34 11.63 -21.71
N PHE A 304 14.59 10.31 -21.69
CA PHE A 304 15.91 9.78 -21.28
C PHE A 304 16.99 10.07 -22.32
N PHE A 305 16.66 10.07 -23.61
CA PHE A 305 17.57 10.54 -24.66
C PHE A 305 17.90 12.02 -24.46
N PHE A 306 16.87 12.85 -24.27
CA PHE A 306 17.07 14.26 -23.95
C PHE A 306 17.90 14.49 -22.69
N ALA A 307 17.61 13.78 -21.59
CA ALA A 307 18.32 13.92 -20.32
C ALA A 307 19.79 13.47 -20.43
N SER A 308 20.08 12.47 -21.28
CA SER A 308 21.45 12.07 -21.61
C SER A 308 22.19 13.20 -22.32
N ASP A 309 21.59 13.81 -23.34
CA ASP A 309 22.23 14.90 -24.09
C ASP A 309 22.32 16.19 -23.26
N PHE A 310 21.35 16.44 -22.40
CA PHE A 310 21.38 17.54 -21.44
C PHE A 310 22.52 17.37 -20.44
N ARG A 311 22.75 16.14 -19.92
CA ARG A 311 23.89 15.87 -19.05
C ARG A 311 25.23 16.05 -19.75
N LYS A 312 25.35 15.67 -21.03
CA LYS A 312 26.58 15.91 -21.80
C LYS A 312 26.88 17.40 -22.01
N LYS A 313 25.83 18.22 -22.16
CA LYS A 313 25.93 19.68 -22.31
C LYS A 313 26.21 20.40 -20.98
N HIS A 314 25.94 19.76 -19.85
CA HIS A 314 26.18 20.29 -18.51
C HIS A 314 27.03 19.31 -17.68
N PRO A 315 28.30 19.07 -18.04
CA PRO A 315 29.16 18.13 -17.31
C PRO A 315 29.55 18.65 -15.91
N ASP A 316 29.52 19.97 -15.71
CA ASP A 316 29.97 20.61 -14.46
C ASP A 316 28.93 20.56 -13.34
N LEU A 317 27.65 20.35 -13.68
CA LEU A 317 26.56 20.31 -12.71
C LEU A 317 26.48 18.95 -12.04
N SER A 318 26.14 18.95 -10.75
CA SER A 318 25.86 17.70 -10.03
C SER A 318 24.76 16.92 -10.74
N VAL A 319 24.86 15.58 -10.72
CA VAL A 319 23.84 14.67 -11.29
C VAL A 319 22.42 15.04 -10.83
N THR A 320 22.27 15.48 -9.58
CA THR A 320 20.98 15.87 -9.00
C THR A 320 20.46 17.18 -9.58
N GLU A 321 21.33 18.16 -9.79
CA GLU A 321 20.99 19.49 -10.34
C GLU A 321 20.70 19.40 -11.82
N THR A 322 21.55 18.69 -12.56
CA THR A 322 21.36 18.38 -13.98
C THR A 322 20.02 17.70 -14.22
N SER A 323 19.63 16.74 -13.36
CA SER A 323 18.35 16.03 -13.51
C SER A 323 17.15 16.94 -13.28
N LYS A 324 17.24 17.89 -12.33
CA LYS A 324 16.19 18.89 -12.08
C LYS A 324 16.06 19.87 -13.25
N ALA A 325 17.19 20.39 -13.73
CA ALA A 325 17.24 21.30 -14.87
C ALA A 325 16.72 20.63 -16.15
N ALA A 326 17.13 19.38 -16.43
CA ALA A 326 16.62 18.59 -17.55
C ALA A 326 15.10 18.36 -17.43
N GLY A 327 14.58 18.13 -16.22
CA GLY A 327 13.15 17.96 -15.99
C GLY A 327 12.34 19.25 -16.25
N ALA A 328 12.90 20.42 -15.95
CA ALA A 328 12.29 21.71 -16.25
C ALA A 328 12.34 22.00 -17.76
N ALA A 329 13.52 21.88 -18.37
CA ALA A 329 13.73 22.12 -19.79
C ALA A 329 12.85 21.22 -20.67
N TRP A 330 12.66 19.93 -20.31
CA TRP A 330 11.77 19.03 -21.04
C TRP A 330 10.30 19.47 -21.04
N LYS A 331 9.84 20.13 -19.98
CA LYS A 331 8.47 20.64 -19.91
C LYS A 331 8.29 21.90 -20.75
N GLU A 332 9.31 22.74 -20.82
CA GLU A 332 9.31 23.99 -21.58
C GLU A 332 9.58 23.79 -23.08
N LEU A 333 10.23 22.68 -23.46
CA LEU A 333 10.49 22.33 -24.85
C LEU A 333 9.18 22.18 -25.65
N SER A 334 9.13 22.82 -26.82
CA SER A 334 8.04 22.67 -27.79
C SER A 334 8.00 21.26 -28.38
N ASP A 335 6.84 20.85 -28.90
CA ASP A 335 6.66 19.52 -29.48
C ASP A 335 7.59 19.27 -30.67
N GLU A 336 7.96 20.32 -31.40
CA GLU A 336 8.92 20.25 -32.51
C GLU A 336 10.32 19.85 -32.08
N MET A 337 10.79 20.38 -30.95
CA MET A 337 12.09 20.02 -30.39
C MET A 337 12.07 18.65 -29.71
N LYS A 338 10.88 18.13 -29.38
CA LYS A 338 10.69 16.77 -28.84
C LYS A 338 10.63 15.70 -29.94
N LYS A 339 10.11 16.01 -31.13
CA LYS A 339 10.04 15.10 -32.29
C LYS A 339 11.32 14.29 -32.56
N PRO A 340 12.54 14.87 -32.60
CA PRO A 340 13.75 14.08 -32.84
C PRO A 340 14.00 13.05 -31.73
N TYR A 341 13.74 13.40 -30.47
CA TYR A 341 13.89 12.48 -29.34
C TYR A 341 12.80 11.40 -29.32
N GLU A 342 11.59 11.71 -29.77
CA GLU A 342 10.52 10.73 -29.96
C GLU A 342 10.84 9.72 -31.05
N ALA A 343 11.41 10.16 -32.17
CA ALA A 343 11.90 9.26 -33.22
C ALA A 343 13.03 8.34 -32.71
N MET A 344 13.96 8.85 -31.89
CA MET A 344 14.99 8.02 -31.26
C MET A 344 14.41 7.01 -30.28
N ALA A 345 13.41 7.41 -29.48
CA ALA A 345 12.72 6.50 -28.56
C ALA A 345 11.95 5.40 -29.28
N GLN A 346 11.35 5.71 -30.43
CA GLN A 346 10.64 4.74 -31.24
C GLN A 346 11.60 3.70 -31.85
N LYS A 347 12.74 4.13 -32.40
CA LYS A 347 13.80 3.21 -32.87
C LYS A 347 14.33 2.33 -31.75
N ASP A 348 14.49 2.88 -30.55
CA ASP A 348 14.96 2.12 -29.39
C ASP A 348 13.93 1.10 -28.88
N LYS A 349 12.64 1.45 -28.95
CA LYS A 349 11.55 0.53 -28.67
C LYS A 349 11.56 -0.66 -29.64
N GLU A 350 11.78 -0.41 -30.92
CA GLU A 350 11.90 -1.46 -31.95
C GLU A 350 13.12 -2.36 -31.71
N ARG A 351 14.27 -1.77 -31.34
CA ARG A 351 15.47 -2.52 -30.93
C ARG A 351 15.17 -3.44 -29.74
N TYR A 352 14.56 -2.91 -28.68
CA TYR A 352 14.18 -3.71 -27.51
C TYR A 352 13.18 -4.83 -27.85
N GLN A 353 12.19 -4.55 -28.71
CA GLN A 353 11.23 -5.56 -29.16
C GLN A 353 11.92 -6.67 -29.95
N ARG A 354 12.88 -6.34 -30.83
CA ARG A 354 13.68 -7.31 -31.58
C ARG A 354 14.54 -8.18 -30.66
N GLU A 355 15.25 -7.56 -29.72
CA GLU A 355 16.09 -8.28 -28.73
C GLU A 355 15.24 -9.17 -27.80
N MET A 356 14.06 -8.71 -27.41
CA MET A 356 13.12 -9.51 -26.61
C MET A 356 12.52 -10.68 -27.41
N ALA A 357 12.23 -10.48 -28.70
CA ALA A 357 11.74 -11.54 -29.58
C ALA A 357 12.82 -12.60 -29.82
N ALA A 358 14.07 -12.18 -30.08
CA ALA A 358 15.23 -13.07 -30.25
C ALA A 358 15.57 -13.87 -28.98
N ARG A 359 15.19 -13.38 -27.80
CA ARG A 359 15.29 -14.12 -26.53
C ARG A 359 14.17 -15.16 -26.36
N ALA A 360 13.01 -14.90 -26.95
CA ALA A 360 11.82 -15.75 -26.80
C ALA A 360 11.77 -16.89 -27.82
N SER A 361 12.43 -16.72 -28.97
CA SER A 361 12.79 -17.78 -29.93
C SER A 361 14.00 -18.55 -29.45
#